data_AF-A0A060RAH5-F1
#
_entry.id   AF-A0A060RAH5-F1
#
_cell.length_a   1.000
_cell.length_b   1.000
_cell.length_c   1.000
_cell.angle_alpha   90.00
_cell.angle_beta   90.00
_cell.angle_gamma   90.00
#
_symmetry.space_group_name_H-M   'P 1'
#
loop_
_entity.id
_entity.type
_entity.pdbx_description
1 polymer ?
#
loop_
_entity_poly.entity_id
_entity_poly.type
_entity_poly.pdbx_seq_one_letter_code
_entity_poly.pdbx_strand_id
1 'polypeptide(L)'
;MERGKMNIDHNLLTGTISVEIELVDGTVWLTKHEIARMFDVLVPMVTANLKVIFNTKELFEHEVTHYHNEVMFYNLDVIISLAFRMKGGFCRPFREWIREQAKCPIIQSRQQPIIIQLGKSLILN
;
A
#
# COMPACT_ATOMS: atom_id res chain seq x y z
N MET A 1 0.41 1.22 -17.38
CA MET A 1 0.16 2.09 -16.21
C MET A 1 1.21 1.84 -15.15
N GLU A 2 1.82 2.88 -14.59
CA GLU A 2 2.63 2.78 -13.36
C GLU A 2 1.69 2.64 -12.16
N ARG A 3 1.96 1.68 -11.26
CA ARG A 3 0.97 1.22 -10.26
C ARG A 3 1.38 1.40 -8.81
N GLY A 4 2.58 1.88 -8.55
CA GLY A 4 3.19 1.75 -7.23
C GLY A 4 3.38 0.28 -6.83
N LYS A 5 3.79 0.06 -5.59
CA LYS A 5 3.91 -1.28 -5.00
C LYS A 5 3.46 -1.23 -3.55
N MET A 6 2.86 -2.31 -3.09
CA MET A 6 2.49 -2.44 -1.68
C MET A 6 2.58 -3.90 -1.27
N ASN A 7 3.28 -4.15 -0.16
CA ASN A 7 3.43 -5.48 0.40
C ASN A 7 3.30 -5.42 1.92
N ILE A 8 2.83 -6.53 2.49
CA ILE A 8 2.78 -6.74 3.95
C ILE A 8 3.54 -8.03 4.21
N ASP A 9 4.60 -7.93 5.01
CA ASP A 9 5.37 -9.07 5.50
C ASP A 9 5.20 -9.19 7.01
N HIS A 10 5.11 -10.42 7.50
CA HIS A 10 5.14 -10.69 8.93
C HIS A 10 6.33 -11.59 9.23
N ASN A 11 7.30 -11.01 9.95
CA ASN A 11 8.43 -11.75 10.45
C ASN A 11 7.97 -12.66 11.60
N LEU A 12 7.86 -13.96 11.33
CA LEU A 12 7.42 -14.96 12.29
C LEU A 12 8.37 -15.13 13.49
N LEU A 13 9.63 -14.73 13.36
CA LEU A 13 10.64 -14.86 14.41
C LEU A 13 10.57 -13.70 15.40
N THR A 14 10.31 -12.48 14.91
CA THR A 14 10.27 -11.27 15.75
C THR A 14 8.84 -10.82 16.07
N GLY A 15 7.83 -11.40 15.41
CA GLY A 15 6.43 -10.94 15.48
C GLY A 15 6.24 -9.55 14.87
N THR A 16 7.21 -9.04 14.11
CA THR A 16 7.18 -7.70 13.54
C THR A 16 6.48 -7.72 12.20
N ILE A 17 5.53 -6.82 12.01
CA ILE A 17 4.88 -6.60 10.72
C ILE A 17 5.57 -5.44 10.03
N SER A 18 5.96 -5.66 8.78
CA SER A 18 6.51 -4.63 7.89
C SER A 18 5.50 -4.34 6.79
N VAL A 19 5.15 -3.07 6.64
CA VAL A 19 4.30 -2.60 5.54
C VAL A 19 5.17 -1.72 4.65
N GLU A 20 5.36 -2.15 3.42
CA GLU A 20 6.13 -1.42 2.41
C GLU A 20 5.16 -0.83 1.40
N ILE A 21 5.26 0.49 1.18
CA ILE A 21 4.41 1.20 0.22
C ILE A 21 5.28 2.12 -0.63
N GLU A 22 5.28 1.88 -1.94
CA GLU A 22 5.83 2.76 -2.97
C GLU A 22 4.66 3.38 -3.73
N LEU A 23 4.41 4.67 -3.49
CA LEU A 23 3.33 5.39 -4.16
C LEU A 23 3.78 5.94 -5.51
N VAL A 24 2.88 5.89 -6.49
CA VAL A 24 2.95 6.63 -7.75
C VAL A 24 1.79 7.62 -7.77
N ASP A 25 2.10 8.90 -8.00
CA ASP A 25 1.11 10.00 -7.99
C ASP A 25 0.22 10.03 -6.74
N GLY A 26 0.82 9.70 -5.58
CA GLY A 26 0.13 9.72 -4.30
C GLY A 26 -0.74 8.50 -4.01
N THR A 27 -0.75 7.47 -4.87
CA THR A 27 -1.53 6.25 -4.65
C THR A 27 -0.80 4.98 -5.09
N VAL A 28 -1.46 3.83 -4.88
CA VAL A 28 -1.05 2.50 -5.33
C VAL A 28 -2.26 1.84 -5.96
N TRP A 29 -2.04 1.06 -7.00
CA TRP A 29 -3.08 0.40 -7.79
C TRP A 29 -2.91 -1.12 -7.73
N LEU A 30 -3.80 -1.78 -7.00
CA LEU A 30 -3.82 -3.24 -6.88
C LEU A 30 -5.09 -3.83 -7.48
N THR A 31 -4.97 -5.02 -8.08
CA THR A 31 -6.10 -5.85 -8.45
C THR A 31 -6.74 -6.49 -7.21
N LYS A 32 -8.01 -6.91 -7.32
CA LYS A 32 -8.66 -7.68 -6.24
C LYS A 32 -7.91 -8.95 -5.84
N HIS A 33 -7.13 -9.55 -6.75
CA HIS A 33 -6.33 -10.75 -6.48
C HIS A 33 -5.08 -10.42 -5.67
N GLU A 34 -4.41 -9.31 -5.98
CA GLU A 34 -3.27 -8.81 -5.20
C GLU A 34 -3.73 -8.40 -3.79
N ILE A 35 -4.86 -7.70 -3.68
CA ILE A 35 -5.45 -7.34 -2.37
C ILE A 35 -5.79 -8.59 -1.55
N ALA A 36 -6.42 -9.59 -2.19
CA ALA A 36 -6.77 -10.85 -1.53
C ALA A 36 -5.53 -11.57 -0.99
N ARG A 37 -4.47 -11.66 -1.80
CA ARG A 37 -3.19 -12.25 -1.40
C ARG A 37 -2.54 -11.46 -0.27
N MET A 38 -2.46 -10.14 -0.38
CA MET A 38 -1.83 -9.26 0.60
C MET A 38 -2.50 -9.33 1.96
N PHE A 39 -3.83 -9.45 2.00
CA PHE A 39 -4.57 -9.55 3.26
C PHE A 39 -4.79 -10.97 3.79
N ASP A 40 -4.30 -11.98 3.06
CA ASP A 40 -4.56 -13.39 3.33
C ASP A 40 -6.06 -13.68 3.47
N VAL A 41 -6.80 -13.37 2.41
CA VAL A 41 -8.24 -13.62 2.28
C VAL A 41 -8.57 -14.21 0.90
N LEU A 42 -9.76 -14.78 0.79
CA LEU A 42 -10.26 -15.26 -0.50
C LEU A 42 -10.76 -14.08 -1.36
N VAL A 43 -10.54 -14.14 -2.67
CA VAL A 43 -11.02 -13.14 -3.65
C VAL A 43 -12.53 -12.86 -3.58
N PRO A 44 -13.41 -13.86 -3.32
CA PRO A 44 -14.83 -13.61 -3.10
C PRO A 44 -15.11 -12.68 -1.90
N MET A 45 -14.29 -12.72 -0.84
CA MET A 45 -14.43 -11.83 0.31
C MET A 45 -14.14 -10.38 -0.07
N VAL A 46 -13.07 -10.16 -0.85
CA VAL A 46 -12.75 -8.82 -1.41
C VAL A 46 -13.91 -8.34 -2.29
N THR A 47 -14.40 -9.20 -3.19
CA THR A 47 -15.50 -8.87 -4.11
C THR A 47 -16.79 -8.52 -3.37
N ALA A 48 -17.14 -9.26 -2.32
CA ALA A 48 -18.33 -8.99 -1.51
C ALA A 48 -18.22 -7.63 -0.80
N ASN A 49 -17.07 -7.31 -0.22
CA ASN A 49 -16.87 -6.05 0.49
C ASN A 49 -16.79 -4.84 -0.45
N LEU A 50 -16.20 -4.99 -1.65
CA LEU A 50 -16.24 -3.95 -2.69
C LEU A 50 -17.68 -3.59 -3.08
N LYS A 51 -18.54 -4.60 -3.28
CA LYS A 51 -19.96 -4.37 -3.55
C LYS A 51 -20.64 -3.59 -2.44
N VAL A 52 -20.34 -3.92 -1.17
CA VAL A 52 -20.88 -3.17 -0.03
C VAL A 52 -20.40 -1.73 -0.06
N ILE A 53 -19.09 -1.48 -0.18
CA ILE A 53 -18.48 -0.14 -0.21
C ILE A 53 -19.16 0.76 -1.25
N PHE A 54 -19.33 0.27 -2.47
CA PHE A 54 -19.94 1.04 -3.56
C PHE A 54 -21.45 1.20 -3.41
N ASN A 55 -22.17 0.16 -2.98
CA ASN A 55 -23.62 0.25 -2.74
C ASN A 55 -23.97 1.21 -1.61
N THR A 56 -23.13 1.28 -0.57
CA THR A 56 -23.30 2.22 0.54
C THR A 56 -22.74 3.61 0.26
N LYS A 57 -22.14 3.83 -0.93
CA LYS A 57 -21.48 5.08 -1.30
C LYS A 57 -20.44 5.54 -0.29
N GLU A 58 -19.72 4.61 0.32
CA GLU A 58 -18.56 4.94 1.17
C GLU A 58 -17.42 5.48 0.32
N LEU A 59 -17.25 4.90 -0.87
CA LEU A 59 -16.35 5.38 -1.93
C LEU A 59 -17.14 5.39 -3.24
N PHE A 60 -16.77 6.29 -4.14
CA PHE A 60 -17.35 6.34 -5.48
C PHE A 60 -16.44 5.63 -6.48
N GLU A 61 -16.96 4.62 -7.17
CA GLU A 61 -16.18 3.73 -8.04
C GLU A 61 -15.33 4.48 -9.08
N HIS A 62 -15.84 5.58 -9.64
CA HIS A 62 -15.14 6.39 -10.65
C HIS A 62 -13.91 7.15 -10.12
N GLU A 63 -13.80 7.34 -8.80
CA GLU A 63 -12.67 8.04 -8.17
C GLU A 63 -11.55 7.08 -7.76
N VAL A 64 -11.91 5.83 -7.45
CA VAL A 64 -11.03 4.86 -6.78
C VAL A 64 -10.70 3.63 -7.61
N THR A 65 -11.21 3.55 -8.84
CA THR A 65 -10.92 2.45 -9.77
C THR A 65 -10.26 2.93 -11.05
N HIS A 66 -9.45 2.05 -11.64
CA HIS A 66 -8.85 2.28 -12.95
C HIS A 66 -8.91 1.00 -13.79
N TYR A 67 -9.29 1.13 -15.06
CA TYR A 67 -9.37 0.00 -15.99
C TYR A 67 -8.22 0.04 -16.98
N HIS A 68 -7.39 -1.00 -17.01
CA HIS A 68 -6.25 -1.10 -17.92
C HIS A 68 -6.12 -2.53 -18.44
N ASN A 69 -6.13 -2.69 -19.78
CA ASN A 69 -6.04 -4.00 -20.46
C ASN A 69 -7.01 -5.05 -19.91
N GLU A 70 -8.28 -4.69 -19.82
CA GLU A 70 -9.37 -5.54 -19.31
C GLU A 70 -9.31 -5.87 -17.81
N VAL A 71 -8.32 -5.34 -17.10
CA VAL A 71 -8.12 -5.56 -15.66
C VAL A 71 -8.52 -4.31 -14.89
N MET A 72 -9.30 -4.53 -13.83
CA MET A 72 -9.71 -3.49 -12.89
C MET A 72 -8.73 -3.41 -11.71
N PHE A 73 -8.28 -2.19 -11.43
CA PHE A 73 -7.40 -1.84 -10.34
C PHE A 73 -8.14 -0.95 -9.34
N TYR A 74 -7.72 -1.02 -8.09
CA TYR A 74 -8.28 -0.29 -6.96
C TYR A 74 -7.16 0.48 -6.27
N ASN A 75 -7.46 1.72 -5.90
CA ASN A 75 -6.50 2.63 -5.31
C ASN A 75 -6.25 2.35 -3.80
N LEU A 76 -5.39 3.16 -3.17
CA LEU A 76 -5.09 3.05 -1.74
C LEU A 76 -6.32 3.21 -0.83
N ASP A 77 -7.29 4.05 -1.17
CA ASP A 77 -8.48 4.28 -0.33
C ASP A 77 -9.33 3.01 -0.22
N VAL A 78 -9.52 2.31 -1.33
CA VAL A 78 -10.20 1.01 -1.35
C VAL A 78 -9.45 -0.01 -0.49
N ILE A 79 -8.11 -0.05 -0.60
CA ILE A 79 -7.28 -0.97 0.17
C ILE A 79 -7.44 -0.71 1.67
N ILE A 80 -7.46 0.56 2.09
CA ILE A 80 -7.68 0.97 3.48
C ILE A 80 -9.09 0.58 3.94
N SER A 81 -10.15 0.95 3.20
CA SER A 81 -11.53 0.61 3.55
C SER A 81 -11.74 -0.90 3.70
N LEU A 82 -11.19 -1.69 2.76
CA LEU A 82 -11.24 -3.15 2.82
C LEU A 82 -10.53 -3.71 4.05
N ALA A 83 -9.40 -3.15 4.46
CA ALA A 83 -8.71 -3.58 5.66
C ALA A 83 -9.55 -3.38 6.92
N PHE A 84 -10.39 -2.36 7.00
CA PHE A 84 -11.31 -2.15 8.13
C PHE A 84 -12.57 -3.02 8.08
N ARG A 85 -12.91 -3.55 6.90
CA ARG A 85 -14.12 -4.38 6.70
C ARG A 85 -13.86 -5.88 6.81
N MET A 86 -12.70 -6.33 6.36
CA MET A 86 -12.38 -7.75 6.27
C MET A 86 -11.72 -8.29 7.55
N LYS A 87 -11.82 -9.61 7.70
CA LYS A 87 -11.19 -10.39 8.78
C LYS A 87 -10.09 -11.30 8.24
N GLY A 88 -9.16 -10.74 7.46
CA GLY A 88 -7.98 -11.44 6.96
C GLY A 88 -6.83 -11.50 7.95
N GLY A 89 -5.91 -12.44 7.74
CA GLY A 89 -4.73 -12.65 8.58
C GLY A 89 -3.88 -11.39 8.74
N PHE A 90 -3.73 -10.61 7.66
CA PHE A 90 -2.95 -9.37 7.68
C PHE A 90 -3.79 -8.09 7.82
N CYS A 91 -5.13 -8.18 7.86
CA CYS A 91 -5.98 -6.98 8.03
C CYS A 91 -5.76 -6.32 9.40
N ARG A 92 -5.67 -7.10 10.48
CA ARG A 92 -5.42 -6.55 11.83
C ARG A 92 -4.04 -5.86 11.93
N PRO A 93 -2.94 -6.54 11.58
CA PRO A 93 -1.62 -5.92 11.45
C PRO A 93 -1.60 -4.61 10.68
N PHE A 94 -2.23 -4.58 9.51
CA PHE A 94 -2.27 -3.39 8.68
C PHE A 94 -3.01 -2.23 9.35
N ARG A 95 -4.14 -2.50 10.04
CA ARG A 95 -4.86 -1.48 10.82
C ARG A 95 -4.03 -0.96 11.99
N GLU A 96 -3.25 -1.82 12.65
CA GLU A 96 -2.31 -1.40 13.71
C GLU A 96 -1.27 -0.46 13.12
N TRP A 97 -0.66 -0.82 12.00
CA TRP A 97 0.29 0.04 11.29
C TRP A 97 -0.32 1.41 10.91
N ILE A 98 -1.54 1.45 10.32
CA ILE A 98 -2.23 2.73 10.01
C ILE A 98 -2.39 3.59 11.26
N ARG A 99 -2.81 3.00 12.39
CA ARG A 99 -2.99 3.73 13.65
C ARG A 99 -1.68 4.30 14.16
N GLU A 100 -0.58 3.55 14.05
CA GLU A 100 0.75 4.06 14.42
C GLU A 100 1.20 5.20 13.51
N GLN A 101 0.95 5.12 12.20
CA GLN A 101 1.23 6.23 11.27
C GLN A 101 0.42 7.48 11.63
N ALA A 102 -0.84 7.34 12.04
CA ALA A 102 -1.69 8.47 12.44
C ALA A 102 -1.22 9.17 13.73
N LYS A 103 -0.55 8.46 14.64
CA LYS A 103 0.02 9.05 15.87
C LYS A 103 1.29 9.85 15.60
N CYS A 104 2.00 9.53 14.52
CA CYS A 104 3.25 10.15 14.13
C CYS A 104 3.09 10.81 12.76
N PRO A 105 2.48 12.00 12.64
CA PRO A 105 2.44 12.73 11.38
C PRO A 105 3.86 13.11 11.00
N ILE A 106 4.47 12.35 10.09
CA ILE A 106 5.82 12.61 9.60
C ILE A 106 5.78 13.94 8.84
N ILE A 107 6.37 14.98 9.44
CA ILE A 107 6.79 16.19 8.72
C ILE A 107 7.79 15.72 7.67
N GLN A 108 7.41 15.84 6.40
CA GLN A 108 8.20 15.43 5.26
C GLN A 108 9.40 16.39 5.08
N SER A 109 10.51 16.17 5.81
CA SER A 109 11.82 16.65 5.35
C SER A 109 12.51 15.52 4.59
N ARG A 110 12.10 15.32 3.33
CA ARG A 110 13.00 14.69 2.36
C ARG A 110 14.15 15.64 2.11
N GLN A 111 15.21 15.56 2.90
CA GLN A 111 16.54 15.90 2.42
C GLN A 111 17.34 14.61 2.42
N GLN A 112 17.45 13.99 1.24
CA GLN A 112 18.52 13.03 1.02
C GLN A 112 19.85 13.78 1.24
N PRO A 113 20.86 13.16 1.87
CA PRO A 113 22.15 13.80 2.05
C PRO A 113 22.76 14.15 0.68
N ILE A 114 23.31 15.35 0.54
CA ILE A 114 24.11 15.73 -0.61
C ILE A 114 25.41 14.93 -0.55
N ILE A 115 25.60 13.99 -1.48
CA ILE A 115 26.87 13.28 -1.65
C ILE A 115 27.80 14.18 -2.45
N ILE A 116 28.82 14.74 -1.78
CA ILE A 116 29.92 15.41 -2.46
C ILE A 116 31.05 14.38 -2.63
N GLN A 117 31.24 13.87 -3.85
CA GLN A 117 32.46 13.16 -4.20
C GLN A 117 33.57 14.17 -4.51
N LEU A 118 34.53 14.28 -3.59
CA LEU A 118 35.78 14.96 -3.87
C LEU A 118 36.81 13.94 -4.34
N GLY A 119 37.14 14.01 -5.63
CA GLY A 119 38.32 13.38 -6.17
C GLY A 119 39.03 14.34 -7.10
N LYS A 120 40.33 14.55 -6.88
CA LYS A 120 41.27 14.72 -7.99
C LYS A 120 42.41 13.72 -7.81
N SER A 121 42.41 12.78 -8.75
CA SER A 121 43.53 12.19 -9.48
C SER A 121 44.92 12.17 -8.80
N LEU A 122 45.43 10.95 -8.63
CA LEU A 122 46.82 10.52 -8.87
C LEU A 122 47.89 11.63 -8.88
N ILE A 123 48.81 11.60 -7.91
CA ILE A 123 50.25 11.71 -8.22
C ILE A 123 51.01 10.72 -7.36
N LEU A 124 51.79 9.88 -8.05
CA LEU A 124 52.83 8.98 -7.56
C LEU A 124 53.79 9.67 -6.58
N ASN A 125 54.28 8.91 -5.60
CA ASN A 125 55.71 8.81 -5.26
C ASN A 125 55.94 7.55 -4.42
#